data_AF-A0AAE0TC75-F1
#
_entry.id   AF-A0AAE0TC75-F1
#
_cell.length_a   1.000
_cell.length_b   1.000
_cell.length_c   1.000
_cell.angle_alpha   90.00
_cell.angle_beta   90.00
_cell.angle_gamma   90.00
#
_symmetry.space_group_name_H-M   'P 1'
#
loop_
_entity.id
_entity.type
_entity.pdbx_description
1 polymer ?
#
loop_
_entity_poly.entity_id
_entity_poly.type
_entity_poly.pdbx_seq_one_letter_code
_entity_poly.pdbx_strand_id
1 'polypeptide(L)'
;MMKQIELIQSWQQETGNGPVIVHCMNGAERSGLFCVVAALVERTKIEQDVAVEQIIKQMRSIRPQVIQSVDQFKFCYDAIKTYLEQYDSYSNFSEH
;
A
#
# COMPACT_ATOMS: atom_id res chain seq x y z
N MET A 1 -6.87 -6.52 2.46
CA MET A 1 -5.54 -5.91 2.24
C MET A 1 -5.22 -4.87 3.32
N MET A 2 -6.04 -3.84 3.54
CA MET A 2 -5.75 -2.80 4.56
C MET A 2 -5.46 -3.35 5.96
N LYS A 3 -6.33 -4.23 6.48
CA LYS A 3 -6.09 -4.91 7.77
C LYS A 3 -4.75 -5.65 7.85
N GLN A 4 -4.25 -6.20 6.74
CA GLN A 4 -2.95 -6.87 6.71
C GLN A 4 -1.81 -5.87 6.76
N ILE A 5 -1.93 -4.74 6.05
CA ILE A 5 -0.96 -3.64 6.09
C ILE A 5 -0.89 -3.07 7.51
N GLU A 6 -2.03 -2.81 8.15
CA GLU A 6 -2.09 -2.33 9.54
C GLU A 6 -1.44 -3.31 10.52
N LEU A 7 -1.76 -4.61 10.40
CA LEU A 7 -1.16 -5.63 11.25
C LEU A 7 0.36 -5.70 11.09
N ILE A 8 0.86 -5.64 9.85
CA ILE A 8 2.30 -5.65 9.57
C ILE A 8 2.96 -4.37 10.11
N GLN A 9 2.33 -3.21 9.95
CA GLN A 9 2.83 -1.94 10.49
C GLN A 9 2.93 -1.97 12.03
N SER A 10 1.90 -2.48 12.72
CA SER A 10 1.93 -2.68 14.18
C SER A 10 3.08 -3.61 14.58
N TRP A 11 3.19 -4.76 13.90
CA TRP A 11 4.25 -5.73 14.18
C TRP A 11 5.65 -5.17 13.94
N GLN A 12 5.86 -4.38 12.87
CA GLN A 12 7.16 -3.75 12.60
C GLN A 12 7.53 -2.73 13.69
N GLN A 13 6.57 -1.93 14.16
CA GLN A 13 6.81 -0.98 15.26
C GLN A 13 7.24 -1.69 16.55
N GLU A 14 6.70 -2.87 16.82
CA GLU A 14 7.06 -3.68 18.00
C GLU A 14 8.38 -4.44 17.84
N THR A 15 8.77 -4.78 16.60
CA THR A 15 9.93 -5.66 16.32
C THR A 15 11.15 -4.94 15.76
N GLY A 16 11.16 -3.60 15.78
CA GLY A 16 12.31 -2.79 15.41
C GLY A 16 12.45 -2.53 13.91
N ASN A 17 11.34 -2.60 13.15
CA ASN A 17 11.25 -2.23 11.74
C ASN A 17 12.22 -3.00 10.81
N GLY A 18 12.42 -4.28 11.07
CA GLY A 18 13.15 -5.16 10.16
C GLY A 18 12.46 -5.33 8.78
N PRO A 19 13.19 -5.82 7.76
CA PRO A 19 12.62 -6.07 6.43
C PRO A 19 11.52 -7.13 6.47
N VAL A 20 10.41 -6.86 5.80
CA VAL A 20 9.27 -7.80 5.66
C VAL A 20 9.41 -8.58 4.36
N ILE A 21 9.36 -9.91 4.45
CA ILE A 21 9.37 -10.79 3.29
C ILE A 21 7.93 -10.96 2.80
N VAL A 22 7.65 -10.51 1.59
CA VAL A 22 6.35 -10.68 0.93
C VAL A 22 6.55 -11.57 -0.29
N HIS A 23 5.79 -12.67 -0.37
CA HIS A 23 5.85 -13.56 -1.53
C HIS A 23 4.46 -13.96 -2.02
N CYS A 24 4.38 -14.30 -3.30
CA CYS A 24 3.24 -14.99 -3.90
C CYS A 24 3.77 -16.13 -4.78
N MET A 25 3.07 -16.50 -5.86
CA MET A 25 3.51 -17.56 -6.77
C MET A 25 4.76 -17.17 -7.56
N ASN A 26 4.75 -15.99 -8.20
CA ASN A 26 5.85 -15.48 -9.02
C ASN A 26 6.54 -14.24 -8.42
N GLY A 27 6.17 -13.85 -7.20
CA GLY A 27 6.73 -12.68 -6.52
C GLY A 27 6.44 -11.33 -7.19
N ALA A 28 5.52 -11.25 -8.17
CA ALA A 28 5.28 -10.03 -8.94
C ALA A 28 3.82 -9.53 -8.86
N GLU A 29 2.85 -10.43 -8.97
CA GLU A 29 1.44 -10.05 -9.06
C GLU A 29 0.88 -9.61 -7.71
N ARG A 30 0.56 -10.56 -6.83
CA ARG A 30 -0.08 -10.27 -5.54
C ARG A 30 0.88 -9.65 -4.55
N SER A 31 2.13 -10.11 -4.52
CA SER A 31 3.16 -9.52 -3.66
C SER A 31 3.55 -8.12 -4.14
N GLY A 32 3.70 -7.91 -5.45
CA GLY A 32 3.98 -6.58 -6.00
C GLY A 32 2.82 -5.61 -5.77
N LEU A 33 1.58 -6.04 -5.98
CA LEU A 33 0.38 -5.26 -5.66
C LEU A 33 0.32 -4.89 -4.18
N PHE A 34 0.57 -5.86 -3.29
CA PHE A 34 0.64 -5.61 -1.86
C PHE A 34 1.72 -4.57 -1.51
N CYS A 35 2.94 -4.71 -2.04
CA CYS A 35 4.03 -3.77 -1.78
C CYS A 35 3.72 -2.36 -2.29
N VAL A 36 3.11 -2.24 -3.48
CA VAL A 36 2.68 -0.94 -4.04
C VAL A 36 1.64 -0.28 -3.13
N VAL A 37 0.61 -1.01 -2.71
CA VAL A 37 -0.45 -0.45 -1.85
C VAL A 37 0.11 -0.10 -0.47
N ALA A 38 0.98 -0.94 0.11
CA ALA A 38 1.64 -0.63 1.37
C ALA A 38 2.46 0.67 1.31
N ALA A 39 3.25 0.84 0.25
CA ALA A 39 4.02 2.07 0.02
C ALA A 39 3.11 3.29 -0.22
N LEU A 40 1.98 3.12 -0.93
CA LEU A 40 0.99 4.18 -1.11
C LEU A 40 0.39 4.63 0.22
N VAL A 41 -0.02 3.69 1.07
CA VAL A 41 -0.60 4.00 2.38
C VAL A 41 0.42 4.72 3.26
N GLU A 42 1.67 4.23 3.31
CA GLU A 42 2.74 4.88 4.08
C GLU A 42 3.02 6.30 3.60
N ARG A 43 3.21 6.48 2.29
CA ARG A 43 3.48 7.79 1.71
C ARG A 43 2.32 8.76 1.93
N THR A 44 1.08 8.30 1.75
CA THR A 44 -0.11 9.12 1.97
C THR A 44 -0.22 9.56 3.44
N LYS A 45 0.11 8.68 4.40
CA LYS A 45 0.16 9.03 5.83
C LYS A 45 1.17 10.14 6.11
N ILE A 46 2.37 10.05 5.54
CA ILE A 46 3.50 10.94 5.86
C ILE A 46 3.42 12.26 5.09
N GLU A 47 3.18 12.20 3.78
CA GLU A 47 3.27 13.33 2.87
C GLU A 47 1.92 13.99 2.58
N GLN A 48 0.80 13.34 2.95
CA GLN A 48 -0.56 13.77 2.60
C GLN A 48 -0.76 13.94 1.08
N ASP A 49 0.00 13.17 0.29
CA ASP A 49 -0.03 13.16 -1.18
C ASP A 49 -0.20 11.74 -1.71
N VAL A 50 -0.98 11.60 -2.79
CA VAL A 50 -1.30 10.31 -3.43
C VAL A 50 -0.65 10.25 -4.81
N ALA A 51 0.48 9.54 -4.89
CA ALA A 51 1.28 9.43 -6.12
C ALA A 51 1.34 7.99 -6.68
N VAL A 52 0.20 7.45 -7.13
CA VAL A 52 0.06 6.06 -7.61
C VAL A 52 1.05 5.71 -8.72
N GLU A 53 1.13 6.50 -9.79
CA GLU A 53 2.01 6.23 -10.93
C GLU A 53 3.48 6.26 -10.54
N GLN A 54 3.87 7.19 -9.66
CA GLN A 54 5.25 7.35 -9.24
C GLN A 54 5.72 6.12 -8.45
N ILE A 55 4.91 5.65 -7.49
CA ILE A 55 5.23 4.45 -6.71
C ILE A 55 5.29 3.22 -7.61
N ILE A 56 4.36 3.06 -8.56
CA ILE A 56 4.39 1.93 -9.49
C ILE A 56 5.65 1.98 -10.37
N LYS A 57 6.02 3.16 -10.89
CA LYS A 57 7.25 3.34 -11.68
C LYS A 57 8.49 2.99 -10.85
N GLN A 58 8.56 3.40 -9.59
CA GLN A 58 9.65 3.07 -8.68
C GLN A 58 9.70 1.56 -8.40
N MET A 59 8.58 0.90 -8.15
CA MET A 59 8.56 -0.55 -7.90
C MET A 59 8.94 -1.34 -9.16
N ARG A 60 8.54 -0.87 -10.35
CA ARG A 60 8.91 -1.48 -11.63
C ARG A 60 10.39 -1.33 -11.97
N SER A 61 11.08 -0.30 -11.46
CA SER A 61 12.54 -0.19 -11.67
C SER A 61 13.31 -1.29 -10.95
N ILE A 62 12.77 -1.80 -9.84
CA ILE A 62 13.34 -2.92 -9.07
C ILE A 62 12.86 -4.26 -9.64
N ARG A 63 11.57 -4.37 -9.97
CA ARG A 63 10.96 -5.59 -10.51
C ARG A 63 9.97 -5.23 -11.63
N PRO A 64 10.36 -5.33 -12.92
CA PRO A 64 9.54 -4.89 -14.04
C PRO A 64 8.17 -5.55 -14.16
N GLN A 65 7.98 -6.72 -13.53
CA GLN A 65 6.72 -7.46 -13.55
C GLN A 65 5.68 -6.98 -12.53
N VAL A 66 5.99 -5.96 -11.73
CA VAL A 66 5.03 -5.40 -10.76
C VAL A 66 3.94 -4.60 -11.49
N ILE A 67 2.68 -4.96 -11.20
CA ILE A 67 1.47 -4.39 -11.81
C ILE A 67 1.51 -4.51 -13.34
N GLN A 68 1.09 -5.64 -13.91
CA GLN A 68 1.11 -5.82 -15.37
C GLN A 68 -0.25 -5.58 -16.04
N SER A 69 -1.35 -5.65 -15.27
CA SER A 69 -2.69 -5.46 -15.81
C SER A 69 -3.29 -4.11 -15.44
N VAL A 70 -4.18 -3.62 -16.30
CA VAL A 70 -5.00 -2.44 -16.03
C VAL A 70 -5.86 -2.63 -14.78
N ASP A 71 -6.33 -3.86 -14.52
CA ASP A 71 -7.14 -4.15 -13.34
C ASP A 71 -6.34 -4.03 -12.04
N GLN A 72 -5.07 -4.46 -12.04
CA GLN A 72 -4.18 -4.24 -10.89
C GLN A 72 -3.89 -2.75 -10.68
N PHE A 73 -3.72 -1.99 -11.78
CA PHE A 73 -3.53 -0.55 -11.70
C PHE A 73 -4.76 0.17 -11.12
N LYS A 74 -5.97 -0.16 -11.60
CA LYS A 74 -7.23 0.32 -11.03
C LYS A 74 -7.38 -0.06 -9.56
N PHE A 75 -7.03 -1.30 -9.21
CA PHE A 75 -7.07 -1.75 -7.83
C PHE A 75 -6.20 -0.90 -6.91
N CYS A 76 -5.04 -0.41 -7.35
CA CYS A 76 -4.22 0.50 -6.53
C CYS A 76 -4.98 1.79 -6.17
N TYR A 77 -5.73 2.35 -7.13
CA TYR A 77 -6.59 3.51 -6.92
C TYR A 77 -7.77 3.20 -6.00
N ASP A 78 -8.47 2.09 -6.23
CA ASP A 78 -9.58 1.67 -5.38
C ASP A 78 -9.13 1.42 -3.94
N ALA A 79 -7.94 0.83 -3.78
CA ALA A 79 -7.34 0.58 -2.48
C ALA A 79 -7.05 1.89 -1.75
N ILE A 80 -6.34 2.84 -2.36
CA ILE A 80 -6.02 4.09 -1.68
C ILE A 80 -7.27 4.93 -1.40
N LYS A 81 -8.26 4.92 -2.30
CA LYS A 81 -9.57 5.54 -2.06
C LYS A 81 -10.27 4.95 -0.83
N THR A 82 -10.33 3.62 -0.73
CA THR A 82 -10.90 2.92 0.43
C THR A 82 -10.17 3.29 1.72
N TYR A 83 -8.84 3.41 1.67
CA TYR A 83 -8.04 3.84 2.83
C TYR A 83 -8.40 5.26 3.28
N LEU A 84 -8.51 6.21 2.33
CA LEU A 84 -8.87 7.59 2.63
C LEU A 84 -10.30 7.69 3.18
N GLU A 85 -11.27 6.97 2.60
CA GLU A 85 -12.65 6.96 3.09
C GLU A 85 -12.76 6.43 4.53
N GLN A 86 -11.95 5.42 4.88
CA GLN A 86 -11.85 4.94 6.25
C GLN A 86 -11.28 6.03 7.17
N TYR A 87 -10.19 6.67 6.76
CA TYR A 87 -9.52 7.72 7.54
C TYR A 87 -10.41 8.96 7.74
N ASP A 88 -11.06 9.46 6.68
CA ASP A 88 -12.00 10.58 6.73
C ASP A 88 -13.19 10.26 7.65
N SER A 89 -13.71 9.03 7.58
CA SER A 89 -14.76 8.59 8.51
C SER A 89 -14.28 8.68 9.95
N TYR A 90 -13.05 8.25 10.26
CA TYR A 90 -12.47 8.39 11.61
C TYR A 90 -12.26 9.85 12.01
N SER A 91 -11.79 10.72 11.11
CA SER A 91 -11.61 12.15 11.38
C SER A 91 -12.92 12.82 11.79
N ASN A 92 -14.02 12.48 11.11
CA ASN A 92 -15.36 13.02 11.40
C ASN A 92 -15.94 12.55 12.76
N PHE A 93 -15.46 11.45 13.33
CA PHE A 93 -15.88 10.99 14.66
C PHE A 93 -14.99 11.53 15.80
N SER A 94 -13.79 12.04 15.50
CA SER A 94 -12.88 12.58 16.51
C SER A 94 -13.14 14.05 16.90
N GLU A 95 -14.12 14.70 16.27
CA GLU A 95 -14.49 16.10 16.54
C GLU A 95 -15.72 16.26 17.47
N HIS A 96 -16.23 15.21 18.13
CA HIS A 96 -17.32 15.30 19.13
C HIS A 96 -16.99 14.60 20.44
#